data_AF-A0A6N3E4I7-F1
#
_entry.id   AF-A0A6N3E4I7-F1
#
_cell.length_a   1.000
_cell.length_b   1.000
_cell.length_c   1.000
_cell.angle_alpha   90.00
_cell.angle_beta   90.00
_cell.angle_gamma   90.00
#
_symmetry.space_group_name_H-M   'P 1'
#
loop_
_entity.id
_entity.type
_entity.pdbx_description
1 polymer ?
#
loop_
_entity_poly.entity_id
_entity_poly.type
_entity_poly.pdbx_seq_one_letter_code
_entity_poly.pdbx_strand_id
1 'polypeptide(L)' 'MATLAKKGSLIGVVGRIQTRTYDNQQGQRVYVTEVVADNFQLLENKAATESRAHADQSSTSPSTATFEQRIQRRLTTMD' A
#
# COMPACT_ATOMS: atom_id res chain seq x y z
N MET A 1 -1.33 -15.28 14.69
CA MET A 1 -0.06 -14.95 14.00
C MET A 1 -0.39 -13.97 12.90
N ALA A 2 0.08 -12.72 13.00
CA ALA A 2 -0.21 -11.70 12.01
C ALA A 2 0.62 -11.96 10.75
N THR A 3 -0.02 -12.33 9.64
CA THR A 3 0.64 -12.43 8.34
C THR A 3 0.81 -11.03 7.76
N LEU A 4 1.93 -10.38 8.06
CA LEU A 4 2.29 -9.06 7.54
C LEU A 4 2.66 -9.08 6.05
N ALA A 5 3.21 -10.20 5.56
CA ALA A 5 3.57 -10.38 4.15
C ALA A 5 2.83 -11.58 3.55
N LYS A 6 2.49 -11.49 2.26
CA LYS A 6 1.93 -12.59 1.46
C LYS A 6 2.81 -12.85 0.24
N LYS A 7 2.61 -13.99 -0.44
CA LYS A 7 3.28 -14.26 -1.72
C LYS A 7 3.04 -13.09 -2.68
N GLY A 8 4.11 -12.53 -3.23
CA GLY A 8 4.08 -11.36 -4.11
C GLY A 8 4.17 -10.00 -3.43
N SER A 9 4.21 -9.94 -2.09
CA SER A 9 4.51 -8.69 -1.37
C SER A 9 5.93 -8.21 -1.71
N LEU A 10 6.08 -6.91 -1.98
CA LEU A 10 7.38 -6.28 -2.06
C LEU A 10 7.89 -6.07 -0.64
N ILE A 11 9.10 -6.57 -0.35
CA ILE A 11 9.70 -6.49 0.98
C ILE A 11 11.17 -6.08 0.87
N GLY A 12 11.61 -5.25 1.80
CA GLY A 12 13.03 -4.97 2.05
C GLY A 12 13.49 -5.77 3.26
N VAL A 13 14.65 -6.42 3.17
CA VAL A 13 15.22 -7.23 4.26
C VAL A 13 16.64 -6.75 4.55
N VAL A 14 16.96 -6.61 5.83
CA VAL A 14 18.32 -6.34 6.33
C VAL A 14 18.70 -7.47 7.28
N GLY A 15 19.89 -8.04 7.09
CA GLY A 15 20.35 -9.17 7.86
C GLY A 15 21.74 -9.63 7.45
N ARG A 16 22.09 -10.86 7.84
CA ARG A 16 23.39 -11.47 7.56
C ARG A 16 23.27 -12.64 6.60
N ILE A 17 24.27 -12.78 5.74
CA ILE A 17 24.40 -13.98 4.89
C ILE A 17 24.93 -15.13 5.73
N GLN A 18 24.31 -16.30 5.60
CA GLN A 18 24.83 -17.56 6.10
C GLN A 18 24.94 -18.56 4.96
N THR A 19 26.05 -19.28 4.94
CA THR A 19 26.27 -20.40 4.02
C THR A 19 26.46 -21.67 4.84
N ARG A 20 25.68 -22.70 4.53
CA ARG A 20 25.75 -24.01 5.19
C ARG A 20 25.68 -25.13 4.18
N THR A 21 26.10 -26.32 4.61
CA THR A 21 26.06 -27.53 3.79
C THR A 21 25.40 -28.67 4.54
N TYR A 22 24.67 -29.52 3.83
CA TYR A 22 24.15 -30.78 4.36
C TYR A 22 24.13 -31.83 3.25
N ASP A 23 24.13 -33.11 3.63
CA ASP A 23 23.96 -34.21 2.69
C ASP A 23 22.48 -34.61 2.63
N ASN A 24 21.91 -34.71 1.42
CA ASN A 24 20.51 -35.13 1.26
C ASN A 24 20.38 -36.67 1.34
N GLN A 25 19.15 -37.19 1.28
CA GLN A 25 18.89 -38.64 1.39
C GLN A 25 19.57 -39.50 0.31
N GLN A 26 20.03 -38.88 -0.79
CA GLN A 26 20.74 -39.54 -1.89
C GLN A 26 22.28 -39.46 -1.72
N GLY A 27 22.76 -38.93 -0.59
CA GLY A 27 24.19 -38.74 -0.31
C GLY A 27 24.83 -37.58 -1.09
N GLN A 28 24.04 -36.72 -1.72
CA GLN A 28 24.56 -35.55 -2.45
C GLN A 28 24.73 -34.37 -1.49
N ARG A 29 25.89 -33.70 -1.57
CA ARG A 29 26.17 -32.49 -0.81
C ARG A 29 25.40 -31.31 -1.39
N VAL A 30 24.57 -30.68 -0.57
CA VAL A 30 23.79 -29.49 -0.90
C VAL A 30 24.39 -28.27 -0.20
N TYR A 31 24.60 -27.19 -0.97
CA TYR A 31 25.05 -25.90 -0.47
C TYR A 31 23.86 -24.94 -0.40
N VAL A 32 23.68 -24.30 0.75
CA VAL A 32 22.59 -23.33 0.97
C VAL A 32 23.22 -22.01 1.36
N THR A 33 22.85 -20.96 0.64
CA THR A 33 23.09 -19.58 1.03
C THR A 33 21.76 -18.95 1.41
N GLU A 34 21.66 -18.43 2.63
CA GLU A 34 20.44 -17.84 3.16
C GLU A 34 20.72 -16.48 3.80
N VAL A 35 19.68 -15.66 3.92
CA VAL A 35 19.71 -14.39 4.66
C VAL A 35 19.01 -14.61 5.98
N VAL A 36 19.73 -14.51 7.10
CA VAL A 36 19.15 -14.45 8.43
C VAL A 36 18.75 -13.01 8.70
N ALA A 37 17.44 -12.73 8.73
CA ALA A 37 16.91 -11.38 8.83
C ALA A 37 16.98 -10.83 10.26
N ASP A 38 17.57 -9.64 10.40
CA ASP A 38 17.51 -8.85 11.64
C ASP A 38 16.27 -7.94 11.63
N ASN A 39 15.96 -7.34 10.48
CA ASN A 39 14.81 -6.47 10.27
C ASN A 39 14.22 -6.66 8.86
N PHE A 40 12.93 -6.38 8.72
CA PHE A 40 12.27 -6.30 7.41
C PHE A 40 11.20 -5.22 7.36
N GLN A 41 10.90 -4.75 6.16
CA GLN A 41 9.89 -3.74 5.90
C GLN A 41 9.02 -4.16 4.71
N LEU A 42 7.72 -3.89 4.81
CA LEU A 42 6.83 -3.98 3.66
C LEU A 42 7.01 -2.73 2.80
N LEU A 43 7.11 -2.93 1.51
CA LEU A 43 7.28 -1.87 0.52
C LEU A 43 6.05 -1.82 -0.39
N GLU A 44 5.77 -0.64 -0.93
CA GLU A 44 4.75 -0.45 -1.97
C GLU A 44 5.43 -0.11 -3.30
N ASN A 45 4.83 -0.55 -4.40
CA ASN A 45 5.28 -0.14 -5.73
C ASN A 45 4.89 1.33 -5.97
N LYS A 46 5.78 2.14 -6.55
CA LYS A 46 5.54 3.53 -6.94
C LYS A 46 4.22 3.73 -7.69
N ALA A 47 3.88 2.85 -8.64
CA ALA A 47 2.61 2.92 -9.37
C ALA A 47 1.38 2.70 -8.46
N ALA A 48 1.51 1.85 -7.44
CA ALA A 48 0.45 1.65 -6.45
C ALA A 48 0.30 2.87 -5.52
N THR A 49 1.42 3.54 -5.19
CA THR A 49 1.40 4.79 -4.44
C THR A 49 0.75 5.93 -5.24
N GLU A 50 1.09 6.07 -6.53
CA GLU A 50 0.54 7.11 -7.42
C GLU A 50 -0.96 6.93 -7.68
N SER A 51 -1.43 5.69 -7.85
CA SER A 51 -2.87 5.42 -8.03
C SER A 51 -3.70 5.77 -6.79
N ARG A 52 -3.17 5.58 -5.58
CA ARG A 52 -3.82 6.05 -4.34
C ARG A 52 -3.87 7.58 -4.26
N ALA A 53 -2.78 8.25 -4.64
CA ALA A 53 -2.72 9.71 -4.65
C ALA A 53 -3.73 10.34 -5.63
N HIS A 54 -4.00 9.67 -6.76
CA HIS A 54 -4.96 10.14 -7.75
C HIS A 54 -6.43 9.85 -7.38
N ALA A 55 -6.68 8.79 -6.59
CA ALA A 55 -8.03 8.45 -6.12
C ALA A 55 -8.55 9.43 -5.05
N ASP A 56 -7.67 9.98 -4.21
CA ASP A 56 -8.01 10.90 -3.12
C ASP A 56 -8.39 12.32 -3.59
N GLN A 57 -8.11 12.66 -4.85
CA GLN A 57 -8.50 13.96 -5.44
C GLN A 57 -9.92 13.97 -6.03
N SER A 58 -10.63 12.84 -6.03
CA SER A 58 -11.96 12.72 -6.67
C SER A 58 -13.15 12.90 -5.71
N SER A 59 -12.92 13.14 -4.42
CA SER A 59 -13.96 13.21 -3.38
C SER A 59 -14.08 14.56 -2.66
N THR A 60 -13.57 15.65 -3.24
CA THR A 60 -13.89 17.01 -2.77
C THR A 60 -14.60 17.78 -3.89
N SER A 61 -15.88 17.49 -4.07
CA SER A 61 -16.81 18.48 -4.64
C SER A 61 -17.34 19.31 -3.47
N PRO A 62 -16.90 20.58 -3.29
CA PRO A 62 -17.60 21.46 -2.39
C PRO A 62 -18.98 21.68 -2.99
N SER A 63 -20.02 21.14 -2.34
CA SER A 63 -21.39 21.46 -2.67
C SER A 63 -21.64 22.93 -2.34
N THR A 64 -21.34 23.81 -3.31
CA THR A 64 -21.83 25.20 -3.33
C THR A 64 -23.33 25.16 -3.64
N ALA A 65 -24.10 24.64 -2.70
CA ALA A 65 -25.53 24.87 -2.63
C ALA A 65 -25.76 26.08 -1.72
N THR A 66 -26.64 26.99 -2.15
CA THR A 66 -27.45 27.87 -1.28
C THR A 66 -27.10 29.37 -1.17
N PHE A 67 -26.82 30.08 -2.26
CA PHE A 67 -26.99 31.55 -2.21
C PHE A 67 -27.83 32.14 -3.34
N GLU A 68 -27.63 31.67 -4.58
CA GLU A 68 -28.41 32.13 -5.75
C GLU A 68 -29.92 31.81 -5.66
N GLN A 69 -30.30 30.75 -4.92
CA GLN A 69 -31.70 30.32 -4.84
C GLN A 69 -32.53 31.03 -3.74
N ARG A 70 -31.88 31.81 -2.86
CA ARG A 70 -32.55 32.59 -1.80
C ARG A 70 -32.93 34.00 -2.24
N ILE A 71 -32.26 34.57 -3.23
CA ILE A 71 -32.55 35.95 -3.69
C ILE A 71 -33.76 36.02 -4.64
N GLN A 72 -34.17 34.91 -5.25
CA GLN A 72 -35.34 34.89 -6.15
C GLN A 72 -36.67 34.53 -5.49
N ARG A 73 -36.69 34.10 -4.21
CA ARG A 73 -37.94 33.72 -3.52
C ARG A 73 -38.53 34.83 -2.63
N ARG A 74 -37.89 35.99 -2.53
CA ARG A 74 -38.31 37.10 -1.65
C ARG A 74 -39.07 38.23 -2.36
N LEU A 75 -39.27 38.15 -3.67
CA LEU A 75 -39.87 39.24 -4.46
C LEU A 75 -41.23 38.89 -5.13
N THR A 76 -41.96 37.88 -4.65
CA THR A 76 -43.26 37.50 -5.27
C THR A 76 -44.42 37.39 -4.29
N THR A 77 -44.37 38.13 -3.18
CA THR A 77 -45.56 38.29 -2.31
C THR A 77 -45.68 39.74 -1.87
N MET A 78 -45.84 40.62 -2.86
CA MET A 78 -46.41 41.96 -2.70
C MET A 78 -47.20 42.27 -3.97
N ASP A 79 -48.29 41.54 -4.17
CA ASP A 79 -49.59 41.96 -4.74
C ASP A 79 -50.55 40.76 -4.72
#